data_AF-A0A947F233-F1
#
_entry.id   AF-A0A947F233-F1
#
_cell.length_a   1.000
_cell.length_b   1.000
_cell.length_c   1.000
_cell.angle_alpha   90.00
_cell.angle_beta   90.00
_cell.angle_gamma   90.00
#
_symmetry.space_group_name_H-M   'P 1'
#
loop_
_entity.id
_entity.type
_entity.pdbx_description
1 polymer ?
#
loop_
_entity_poly.entity_id
_entity_poly.type
_entity_poly.pdbx_seq_one_letter_code
_entity_poly.pdbx_strand_id
1 'polypeptide(L)'
;MIPTEKNTWSTPMLITFLIICVFGALYFTSSYLSNQQAAMARRDLRYSSTTAQSIGRPDQVVLPKNEKFVIGRNCLVYKGVQKKTVILDLYLLDMDPEQAYEKRFLKKEAKKEMKMGSDTYRLRSVNDRYMTLKIVHTASTL
;
A
#
# COMPACT_ATOMS: atom_id res chain seq x y z
N MET A 1 65.97 22.27 21.63
CA MET A 1 64.56 22.72 21.53
C MET A 1 64.17 22.66 20.07
N ILE A 2 63.30 21.70 19.70
CA ILE A 2 62.80 21.56 18.32
C ILE A 2 61.55 22.44 18.23
N PRO A 3 61.45 23.37 17.26
CA PRO A 3 60.26 24.20 17.12
C PRO A 3 59.17 23.36 16.48
N THR A 4 58.10 23.07 17.22
CA THR A 4 56.87 22.51 16.64
C THR A 4 56.09 23.63 15.98
N GLU A 5 56.26 23.74 14.66
CA GLU A 5 55.46 24.60 13.80
C GLU A 5 54.00 24.11 13.84
N LYS A 6 53.12 24.93 14.43
CA LYS A 6 51.72 24.56 14.66
C LYS A 6 50.94 24.76 13.36
N ASN A 7 50.81 23.68 12.58
CA ASN A 7 50.17 23.68 11.27
C ASN A 7 48.65 23.91 11.37
N THR A 8 48.22 25.18 11.38
CA THR A 8 46.83 25.64 11.53
C THR A 8 45.94 25.36 10.31
N TRP A 9 46.53 24.95 9.18
CA TRP A 9 45.82 24.59 7.94
C TRP A 9 45.11 23.22 8.02
N SER A 10 45.59 22.32 8.90
CA SER A 10 45.05 20.97 9.06
C SER A 10 43.63 20.95 9.66
N THR A 11 43.35 21.92 10.53
CA THR A 11 42.10 22.06 11.29
C THR A 11 40.86 22.29 10.41
N PRO A 12 40.84 23.24 9.46
CA PRO A 12 39.68 23.43 8.58
C PRO A 12 39.42 22.25 7.64
N MET A 13 40.45 21.52 7.21
CA MET A 13 40.28 20.30 6.39
C MET A 13 39.61 19.17 7.17
N LEU A 14 39.95 19.01 8.44
CA LEU A 14 39.36 17.97 9.29
C LEU A 14 37.88 18.25 9.58
N ILE A 15 37.54 19.52 9.79
CA ILE A 15 36.15 19.96 10.00
C ILE A 15 35.31 19.75 8.73
N THR A 16 35.82 20.12 7.55
CA THR A 16 35.11 19.91 6.29
C THR A 16 34.93 18.43 5.96
N PHE A 17 35.93 17.59 6.22
CA PHE A 17 35.82 16.15 6.07
C PHE A 17 34.73 15.55 6.98
N LEU A 18 34.67 15.98 8.25
CA LEU A 18 33.63 15.56 9.19
C LEU A 18 32.22 15.92 8.70
N ILE A 19 32.03 17.14 8.18
CA ILE A 19 30.75 17.59 7.64
C ILE A 19 30.34 16.73 6.43
N ILE A 20 31.26 16.46 5.50
CA ILE A 20 30.99 15.62 4.33
C ILE A 20 30.60 14.19 4.76
N CYS A 21 31.27 13.61 5.74
CA CYS A 21 30.90 12.30 6.27
C CYS A 21 29.50 12.28 6.89
N VAL A 22 29.12 13.30 7.66
CA VAL A 22 27.78 13.39 8.27
C VAL A 22 26.70 13.55 7.20
N PHE A 23 26.89 14.43 6.22
CA PHE A 23 25.95 14.59 5.11
C PHE A 23 25.86 13.34 4.23
N GLY A 24 26.99 12.67 3.96
CA GLY A 24 27.01 11.40 3.25
C GLY A 24 26.25 10.30 3.98
N ALA A 25 26.44 10.18 5.30
CA ALA A 25 25.73 9.21 6.13
C ALA A 25 24.22 9.49 6.17
N LEU A 26 23.80 10.76 6.25
CA LEU A 26 22.39 11.16 6.21
C LEU A 26 21.74 10.86 4.85
N TYR A 27 22.46 11.11 3.75
CA TYR A 27 21.97 10.79 2.40
C TYR A 27 21.85 9.26 2.18
N PHE A 28 22.84 8.50 2.65
CA PHE A 28 22.81 7.05 2.55
C PHE A 28 21.71 6.42 3.43
N THR A 29 21.52 6.90 4.65
CA THR A 29 20.47 6.41 5.54
C THR A 29 19.07 6.76 5.04
N SER A 30 18.85 7.98 4.53
CA SER A 30 17.55 8.38 3.94
C SER A 30 17.18 7.56 2.70
N SER A 31 18.14 7.32 1.80
CA SER A 31 17.92 6.47 0.61
C SER A 31 17.75 4.99 0.97
N TYR A 32 18.44 4.50 1.99
CA TYR A 32 18.25 3.12 2.46
C TYR A 32 16.91 2.93 3.17
N LEU A 33 16.49 3.91 3.98
CA LEU A 33 15.22 3.90 4.70
C LEU A 33 14.02 4.02 3.73
N SER A 34 14.12 4.86 2.70
CA SER A 34 13.07 4.98 1.67
C SER A 34 12.93 3.69 0.85
N ASN A 35 14.05 3.05 0.49
CA ASN A 35 14.05 1.76 -0.19
C ASN A 35 13.50 0.63 0.71
N GLN A 36 13.78 0.67 2.02
CA GLN A 36 13.17 -0.26 2.98
C GLN A 36 11.67 -0.02 3.13
N GLN A 37 11.21 1.23 3.21
CA GLN A 37 9.78 1.55 3.27
C GLN A 37 9.04 1.11 2.00
N ALA A 38 9.63 1.32 0.82
CA ALA A 38 9.07 0.84 -0.45
C ALA A 38 9.04 -0.70 -0.53
N ALA A 39 10.08 -1.38 -0.03
CA ALA A 39 10.12 -2.83 0.03
C ALA A 39 9.13 -3.41 1.07
N MET A 40 8.94 -2.73 2.21
CA MET A 40 7.95 -3.10 3.24
C MET A 40 6.53 -2.88 2.72
N ALA A 41 6.24 -1.75 2.09
CA ALA A 41 4.94 -1.49 1.46
C ALA A 41 4.59 -2.56 0.40
N ARG A 42 5.57 -3.04 -0.36
CA ARG A 42 5.41 -4.16 -1.31
C ARG A 42 5.20 -5.51 -0.63
N ARG A 43 5.79 -5.76 0.55
CA ARG A 43 5.57 -7.01 1.32
C ARG A 43 4.21 -7.05 1.99
N ASP A 44 3.71 -5.93 2.52
CA ASP A 44 2.38 -5.86 3.14
C ASP A 44 1.26 -6.11 2.14
N LEU A 45 1.44 -5.67 0.88
CA LEU A 45 0.53 -6.00 -0.23
C LEU A 45 0.47 -7.51 -0.53
N ARG A 46 1.57 -8.24 -0.33
CA ARG A 46 1.63 -9.70 -0.56
C ARG A 46 0.99 -10.53 0.55
N TYR A 47 0.95 -10.03 1.78
CA TYR A 47 0.35 -10.74 2.91
C TYR A 47 -1.18 -10.64 2.94
N SER A 48 -1.77 -9.60 2.35
CA SER A 48 -3.20 -9.34 2.49
C SER A 48 -4.12 -10.14 1.57
N SER A 49 -3.58 -10.77 0.52
CA SER A 49 -4.37 -11.63 -0.38
C SER A 49 -4.86 -12.91 0.29
N THR A 50 -4.15 -13.41 1.31
CA THR A 50 -4.48 -14.68 1.98
C THR A 50 -5.55 -14.50 3.06
N THR A 51 -5.57 -13.35 3.74
CA THR A 51 -6.48 -13.12 4.89
C THR A 51 -7.91 -12.76 4.45
N ALA A 52 -8.07 -12.13 3.30
CA ALA A 52 -9.38 -11.69 2.81
C ALA A 52 -10.21 -12.84 2.20
N GLN A 53 -9.60 -13.98 1.87
CA GLN A 53 -10.39 -15.17 1.54
C GLN A 53 -10.93 -15.76 2.83
N SER A 54 -12.26 -15.78 2.96
CA SER A 54 -12.94 -16.39 4.11
C SER A 54 -12.51 -17.84 4.23
N ILE A 55 -11.79 -18.18 5.31
CA ILE A 55 -11.56 -19.56 5.76
C ILE A 55 -12.91 -20.28 5.72
N GLY A 56 -13.12 -21.16 4.73
CA GLY A 56 -14.34 -21.95 4.58
C GLY A 56 -15.18 -21.73 3.31
N ARG A 57 -14.95 -20.70 2.49
CA ARG A 57 -15.63 -20.57 1.17
C ARG A 57 -14.73 -19.98 0.09
N PRO A 58 -14.29 -20.78 -0.91
CA PRO A 58 -13.35 -20.33 -1.94
C PRO A 58 -13.97 -19.32 -2.93
N ASP A 59 -15.30 -19.20 -2.97
CA ASP A 59 -16.02 -18.30 -3.87
C ASP A 59 -16.26 -16.90 -3.27
N GLN A 60 -15.69 -16.62 -2.10
CA GLN A 60 -15.99 -15.41 -1.33
C GLN A 60 -14.77 -14.70 -0.81
N VAL A 61 -14.86 -13.38 -0.88
CA VAL A 61 -13.87 -12.47 -0.33
C VAL A 61 -14.55 -11.62 0.73
N VAL A 62 -13.95 -11.58 1.91
CA VAL A 62 -14.32 -10.70 3.01
C VAL A 62 -13.25 -9.62 3.10
N LEU A 63 -13.67 -8.37 2.91
CA LEU A 63 -12.83 -7.19 3.05
C LEU A 63 -13.16 -6.50 4.38
N PRO A 64 -12.27 -6.56 5.38
CA PRO A 64 -12.42 -5.79 6.59
C PRO A 64 -12.24 -4.28 6.33
N LYS A 65 -12.85 -3.46 7.18
CA LYS A 65 -12.74 -2.00 7.09
C LYS A 65 -11.27 -1.58 7.26
N ASN A 66 -10.82 -0.68 6.40
CA ASN A 66 -9.48 -0.12 6.34
C ASN A 66 -8.35 -1.13 6.06
N GLU A 67 -8.69 -2.36 5.69
CA GLU A 67 -7.70 -3.34 5.23
C GLU A 67 -7.55 -3.30 3.72
N LYS A 68 -6.31 -3.46 3.27
CA LYS A 68 -5.94 -3.52 1.86
C LYS A 68 -6.27 -4.89 1.31
N PHE A 69 -6.94 -4.97 0.18
CA PHE A 69 -7.20 -6.23 -0.51
C PHE A 69 -6.70 -6.14 -1.94
N VAL A 70 -5.71 -6.97 -2.29
CA VAL A 70 -5.07 -6.92 -3.60
C VAL A 70 -5.77 -7.88 -4.56
N ILE A 71 -6.21 -7.36 -5.70
CA ILE A 71 -6.80 -8.11 -6.82
C ILE A 71 -5.99 -7.79 -8.07
N GLY A 72 -5.13 -8.73 -8.49
CA GLY A 72 -4.23 -8.52 -9.62
C GLY A 72 -3.33 -7.29 -9.41
N ARG A 73 -3.50 -6.28 -10.26
CA ARG A 73 -2.75 -5.01 -10.26
C ARG A 73 -3.46 -3.86 -9.53
N ASN A 74 -4.56 -4.17 -8.85
CA ASN A 74 -5.36 -3.19 -8.10
C ASN A 74 -5.38 -3.55 -6.62
N CYS A 75 -5.49 -2.55 -5.75
CA CYS A 75 -5.73 -2.73 -4.33
C CYS A 75 -7.01 -2.01 -3.93
N LEU A 76 -7.88 -2.69 -3.20
CA LEU A 76 -9.14 -2.17 -2.68
C LEU A 76 -9.03 -1.96 -1.18
N VAL A 77 -9.57 -0.85 -0.68
CA VAL A 77 -9.71 -0.61 0.76
C VAL A 77 -11.16 -0.27 1.06
N TYR A 78 -11.82 -1.09 1.88
CA TYR A 78 -13.18 -0.83 2.29
C TYR A 78 -13.23 0.26 3.38
N LYS A 79 -13.90 1.39 3.15
CA LYS A 79 -13.93 2.52 4.10
C LYS A 79 -15.16 2.58 4.99
N GLY A 80 -16.21 1.81 4.68
CA GLY A 80 -17.44 1.77 5.48
C GLY A 80 -18.69 2.04 4.65
N VAL A 81 -19.82 2.19 5.35
CA VAL A 81 -21.10 2.56 4.76
C VAL A 81 -21.58 3.87 5.35
N GLN A 82 -21.84 4.85 4.48
CA GLN A 82 -22.41 6.15 4.86
C GLN A 82 -23.73 6.37 4.14
N LYS A 83 -24.82 6.62 4.88
CA LYS A 83 -26.16 6.89 4.31
C LYS A 83 -26.62 5.90 3.21
N LYS A 84 -26.36 4.59 3.41
CA LYS A 84 -26.64 3.48 2.46
C LYS A 84 -25.74 3.42 1.21
N THR A 85 -24.70 4.24 1.17
CA THR A 85 -23.65 4.22 0.16
C THR A 85 -22.44 3.49 0.72
N VAL A 86 -21.91 2.53 -0.04
CA VAL A 86 -20.66 1.85 0.25
C VAL A 86 -19.53 2.72 -0.26
N ILE A 87 -18.52 2.93 0.57
CA ILE A 87 -17.32 3.70 0.22
C ILE A 87 -16.14 2.73 0.13
N LEU A 88 -15.42 2.81 -0.97
CA LEU A 88 -14.30 1.94 -1.29
C LEU A 88 -13.20 2.76 -1.97
N ASP A 89 -11.97 2.65 -1.50
CA ASP A 89 -10.84 3.26 -2.17
C ASP A 89 -10.19 2.22 -3.09
N LEU A 90 -9.97 2.61 -4.34
CA LEU A 90 -9.22 1.83 -5.32
C LEU A 90 -7.84 2.46 -5.49
N TYR A 91 -6.79 1.65 -5.37
CA TYR A 91 -5.41 2.02 -5.64
C TYR A 91 -4.93 1.27 -6.88
N LEU A 92 -4.32 2.00 -7.82
CA LEU A 92 -3.82 1.45 -9.08
C LEU A 92 -2.32 1.16 -8.91
N LEU A 93 -1.97 -0.08 -8.52
CA LEU A 93 -0.62 -0.39 -8.04
C LEU A 93 0.49 -0.14 -9.07
N ASP A 94 0.17 -0.28 -10.36
CA ASP A 94 1.13 -0.11 -11.45
C ASP A 94 1.23 1.32 -11.99
N MET A 95 0.20 2.15 -11.77
CA MET A 95 0.14 3.50 -12.35
C MET A 95 0.30 4.58 -11.30
N ASP A 96 -0.46 4.48 -10.22
CA ASP A 96 -0.49 5.46 -9.14
C ASP A 96 -0.84 4.74 -7.82
N PRO A 97 0.18 4.15 -7.17
CA PRO A 97 -0.01 3.34 -5.97
C PRO A 97 -0.32 4.17 -4.72
N GLU A 98 -0.02 5.47 -4.74
CA GLU A 98 -0.18 6.37 -3.59
C GLU A 98 -1.55 7.06 -3.60
N GLN A 99 -2.11 7.31 -4.79
CA GLN A 99 -3.41 7.94 -4.95
C GLN A 99 -4.57 6.97 -4.71
N ALA A 100 -5.45 7.34 -3.78
CA ALA A 100 -6.73 6.67 -3.58
C ALA A 100 -7.79 7.21 -4.55
N TYR A 101 -8.36 6.34 -5.38
CA TYR A 101 -9.53 6.64 -6.19
C TYR A 101 -10.79 6.18 -5.46
N GLU A 102 -11.42 7.12 -4.75
CA GLU A 102 -12.65 6.84 -4.01
C GLU A 102 -13.79 6.45 -4.97
N LYS A 103 -14.42 5.32 -4.68
CA LYS A 103 -15.61 4.82 -5.35
C LYS A 103 -16.76 4.75 -4.35
N ARG A 104 -17.88 5.34 -4.77
CA ARG A 104 -19.13 5.36 -4.03
C ARG A 104 -20.19 4.66 -4.84
N PHE A 105 -20.90 3.71 -4.24
CA PHE A 105 -22.02 3.05 -4.89
C PHE A 105 -23.12 2.72 -3.90
N LEU A 106 -24.37 2.72 -4.38
CA LEU A 106 -25.51 2.40 -3.53
C LEU A 106 -25.53 0.90 -3.24
N LYS A 107 -25.96 0.52 -2.02
CA LYS A 107 -26.13 -0.89 -1.63
C LYS A 107 -27.02 -1.69 -2.61
N LYS A 108 -27.97 -1.01 -3.26
CA LYS A 108 -28.87 -1.60 -4.27
C LYS A 108 -28.15 -1.88 -5.60
N GLU A 109 -27.25 -1.00 -6.01
CA GLU A 109 -26.47 -1.14 -7.25
C GLU A 109 -25.36 -2.18 -7.09
N ALA A 110 -24.78 -2.27 -5.90
CA ALA A 110 -23.78 -3.27 -5.55
C ALA A 110 -24.26 -4.73 -5.66
N LYS A 111 -25.58 -4.95 -5.63
CA LYS A 111 -26.16 -6.27 -5.90
C LYS A 111 -26.05 -6.66 -7.37
N LYS A 112 -25.84 -5.69 -8.28
CA LYS A 112 -25.46 -5.96 -9.66
C LYS A 112 -24.00 -6.36 -9.70
N GLU A 113 -23.64 -7.09 -10.74
CA GLU A 113 -22.26 -7.49 -10.97
C GLU A 113 -21.37 -6.27 -11.19
N MET A 114 -20.22 -6.31 -10.54
CA MET A 114 -19.22 -5.26 -10.49
C MET A 114 -17.90 -5.85 -10.97
N LYS A 115 -17.35 -5.29 -12.03
CA LYS A 115 -16.03 -5.65 -12.53
C LYS A 115 -14.96 -4.99 -11.67
N MET A 116 -14.06 -5.78 -11.11
CA MET A 116 -12.90 -5.32 -10.34
C MET A 116 -11.65 -6.04 -10.81
N GLY A 117 -10.78 -5.32 -11.51
CA GLY A 117 -9.64 -5.92 -12.20
C GLY A 117 -10.09 -6.87 -13.31
N SER A 118 -9.59 -8.10 -13.27
CA SER A 118 -9.92 -9.16 -14.22
C SER A 118 -11.23 -9.89 -13.89
N ASP A 119 -11.69 -9.83 -12.65
CA ASP A 119 -12.80 -10.65 -12.17
C ASP A 119 -14.08 -9.84 -11.97
N THR A 120 -15.20 -10.56 -11.99
CA THR A 120 -16.53 -10.01 -11.73
C THR A 120 -17.01 -10.47 -10.36
N TYR A 121 -17.36 -9.49 -9.52
CA TYR A 121 -17.81 -9.69 -8.16
C TYR A 121 -19.26 -9.25 -8.00
N ARG A 122 -19.95 -9.82 -7.02
CA ARG A 122 -21.28 -9.38 -6.60
C ARG A 122 -21.28 -9.14 -5.10
N LEU A 123 -21.87 -8.04 -4.66
CA LEU A 123 -22.01 -7.79 -3.23
C LEU A 123 -22.94 -8.81 -2.59
N ARG A 124 -22.43 -9.58 -1.63
CA ARG A 124 -23.23 -10.54 -0.84
C ARG A 124 -23.79 -9.87 0.40
N SER A 125 -22.94 -9.19 1.16
CA SER A 125 -23.32 -8.45 2.37
C SER A 125 -22.35 -7.31 2.62
N VAL A 126 -22.81 -6.26 3.31
CA VAL A 126 -21.94 -5.19 3.80
C VAL A 126 -22.57 -4.53 5.02
N ASN A 127 -21.71 -4.23 5.98
CA ASN A 127 -21.98 -3.42 7.15
C ASN A 127 -20.79 -2.48 7.40
N ASP A 128 -20.84 -1.65 8.44
CA ASP A 128 -19.76 -0.68 8.67
C ASP A 128 -18.36 -1.30 8.89
N ARG A 129 -18.28 -2.57 9.32
CA ARG A 129 -17.01 -3.25 9.68
C ARG A 129 -16.43 -4.11 8.58
N TYR A 130 -17.26 -4.75 7.75
CA TYR A 130 -16.82 -5.66 6.71
C TYR A 130 -17.73 -5.62 5.49
N MET A 131 -17.12 -5.88 4.34
CA MET A 131 -17.78 -6.08 3.06
C MET A 131 -17.51 -7.50 2.57
N THR A 132 -18.55 -8.24 2.21
CA THR A 132 -18.41 -9.58 1.62
C THR A 132 -18.81 -9.55 0.16
N LEU A 133 -17.87 -9.92 -0.69
CA LEU A 133 -18.03 -10.08 -2.12
C LEU A 133 -18.10 -11.57 -2.46
N LYS A 134 -18.94 -11.93 -3.42
CA LYS A 134 -18.95 -13.24 -4.06
C LYS A 134 -18.32 -13.11 -5.44
N ILE A 135 -17.40 -14.01 -5.77
CA ILE A 135 -16.82 -14.12 -7.11
C ILE A 135 -17.87 -14.77 -8.02
N VAL A 136 -18.23 -14.11 -9.11
CA VAL A 136 -19.22 -14.60 -10.10
C VAL A 136 -18.52 -15.18 -11.31
N HIS A 137 -17.56 -14.44 -11.86
CA HIS A 137 -16.71 -14.89 -12.96
C HIS A 137 -15.27 -14.53 -12.64
N THR A 138 -14.40 -15.54 -12.63
CA THR A 138 -12.95 -15.35 -12.68
C THR A 138 -12.59 -15.30 -14.16
N ALA A 139 -11.86 -14.28 -14.60
CA ALA A 139 -11.28 -14.35 -15.93
C ALA A 139 -10.18 -15.41 -15.88
N SER A 140 -10.37 -16.50 -16.62
CA SER A 140 -9.36 -17.55 -16.73
C SER A 140 -8.08 -16.92 -17.28
N THR A 141 -7.03 -16.87 -16.48
CA THR A 141 -5.67 -16.64 -16.98
C THR A 141 -5.30 -17.86 -17.83
N LEU A 142 -5.48 -17.74 -19.15
CA LEU A 142 -4.75 -18.50 -20.14
C LEU A 142 -3.36 -17.89 -20.31
#